data_AF-W2SNX7-F1
#
_entry.id   AF-W2SNX7-F1
#
_cell.length_a   1.000
_cell.length_b   1.000
_cell.length_c   1.000
_cell.angle_alpha   90.00
_cell.angle_beta   90.00
_cell.angle_gamma   90.00
#
_symmetry.space_group_name_H-M   'P 1'
#
loop_
_entity.id
_entity.type
_entity.pdbx_description
1 polymer ?
#
loop_
_entity_poly.entity_id
_entity_poly.type
_entity_poly.pdbx_seq_one_letter_code
_entity_poly.pdbx_strand_id
1 'polypeptide(L)'
;APRYAVFEHFLVDGRWYLSLINERNRVEPISLLAYTVAAPTESSVDGANPITVRCEADCNGHGECLQGGRCRCAPGFTGEACEEPVCPVVCSGNGVFSGGACVCKAGFKGKECDVHAHWCEIADCSGHGRCGDEGICHCERGWTGDGCEL
;
A
#
# COMPACT_ATOMS: atom_id res chain seq x y z
N ALA A 1 -16.64 4.21 -29.26
CA ALA A 1 -17.46 3.65 -28.16
C ALA A 1 -16.89 4.17 -26.84
N PRO A 2 -17.73 4.65 -25.91
CA PRO A 2 -17.26 5.03 -24.58
C PRO A 2 -16.61 3.80 -23.92
N ARG A 3 -15.39 3.97 -23.41
CA ARG A 3 -14.69 2.96 -22.62
C ARG A 3 -15.02 3.25 -21.16
N TYR A 4 -15.77 2.38 -20.53
CA TYR A 4 -15.98 2.43 -19.08
C TYR A 4 -14.98 1.50 -18.41
N ALA A 5 -14.46 1.94 -17.27
CA ALA A 5 -13.74 1.10 -16.32
C ALA A 5 -14.53 1.18 -15.01
N VAL A 6 -14.89 0.03 -14.46
CA VAL A 6 -15.58 -0.07 -13.16
C VAL A 6 -14.53 -0.43 -12.13
N PHE A 7 -14.36 0.45 -11.14
CA PHE A 7 -13.53 0.21 -9.96
C PHE A 7 -14.46 0.15 -8.76
N GLU A 8 -14.66 -1.05 -8.22
CA GLU A 8 -15.47 -1.25 -7.03
C GLU A 8 -14.54 -1.40 -5.82
N HIS A 9 -14.62 -0.44 -4.89
CA HIS A 9 -13.86 -0.43 -3.66
C HIS A 9 -14.81 -0.22 -2.48
N PHE A 10 -14.77 -1.15 -1.52
CA PHE A 10 -15.50 -1.06 -0.27
C PHE A 10 -14.72 -0.15 0.68
N LEU A 11 -15.27 1.04 0.94
CA LEU A 11 -14.67 2.02 1.83
C LEU A 11 -15.15 1.79 3.26
N VAL A 12 -14.24 1.59 4.20
CA VAL A 12 -14.55 1.52 5.64
C VAL A 12 -14.82 2.91 6.24
N ASP A 13 -15.07 3.00 7.53
CA ASP A 13 -15.20 4.30 8.19
C ASP A 13 -13.87 5.07 8.17
N GLY A 14 -13.89 6.30 7.65
CA GLY A 14 -12.67 7.09 7.56
C GLY A 14 -12.74 8.24 6.57
N ARG A 15 -11.59 8.90 6.40
CA ARG A 15 -11.41 9.94 5.37
C ARG A 15 -10.77 9.31 4.14
N TRP A 16 -11.46 9.43 3.02
CA TRP A 16 -11.07 8.85 1.75
C TRP A 16 -10.65 9.94 0.76
N TYR A 17 -9.68 9.61 -0.09
CA TYR A 17 -9.20 10.48 -1.17
C TYR A 17 -9.20 9.69 -2.47
N LEU A 18 -9.87 10.21 -3.50
CA LEU A 18 -9.91 9.65 -4.85
C LEU A 18 -9.25 10.65 -5.81
N SER A 19 -8.30 10.19 -6.62
CA SER A 19 -7.63 11.00 -7.64
C SER A 19 -7.83 10.38 -9.03
N LEU A 20 -8.22 11.21 -10.00
CA LEU A 20 -8.44 10.82 -11.39
C LEU A 20 -7.57 11.72 -12.26
N ILE A 21 -6.72 11.12 -13.09
CA ILE A 21 -5.76 11.85 -13.91
C ILE A 21 -6.00 11.49 -15.37
N ASN A 22 -6.26 12.50 -16.20
CA ASN A 22 -6.36 12.35 -17.65
C ASN A 22 -5.07 12.86 -18.28
N GLU A 23 -4.18 11.93 -18.64
CA GLU A 23 -2.87 12.25 -19.22
C GLU A 23 -2.93 12.55 -20.74
N ARG A 24 -4.11 12.60 -21.36
CA ARG A 24 -4.27 12.92 -22.77
C ARG A 24 -4.50 14.41 -22.99
N ASN A 25 -4.03 14.92 -24.13
CA ASN A 25 -4.31 16.29 -24.62
C ASN A 25 -5.78 16.52 -25.06
N ARG A 26 -6.74 15.74 -24.56
CA ARG A 26 -8.16 15.86 -24.88
C ARG A 26 -8.99 15.75 -23.61
N VAL A 27 -10.03 16.57 -23.51
CA VAL A 27 -10.99 16.51 -22.41
C VAL A 27 -11.83 15.24 -22.57
N GLU A 28 -11.77 14.36 -21.57
CA GLU A 28 -12.58 13.14 -21.51
C GLU A 28 -13.68 13.33 -20.43
N PRO A 29 -14.96 13.15 -20.76
CA PRO A 29 -16.04 13.23 -19.77
C PRO A 29 -16.00 12.02 -18.83
N ILE A 30 -16.08 12.28 -17.52
CA ILE A 30 -16.10 11.24 -16.48
C ILE A 30 -17.39 11.36 -15.68
N SER A 31 -18.02 10.22 -15.40
CA SER A 31 -19.17 10.11 -14.48
C SER A 31 -18.78 9.24 -13.29
N LEU A 32 -18.97 9.76 -12.08
CA LEU A 32 -18.74 9.02 -10.83
C LEU A 32 -20.08 8.65 -10.22
N LEU A 33 -20.28 7.35 -9.98
CA LEU A 33 -21.41 6.84 -9.22
C LEU A 33 -20.87 6.23 -7.93
N ALA A 34 -21.16 6.85 -6.80
CA ALA A 34 -20.86 6.33 -5.47
C ALA A 34 -22.17 6.04 -4.75
N TYR A 35 -22.25 4.88 -4.09
CA TYR A 35 -23.40 4.48 -3.30
C TYR A 35 -22.92 3.98 -1.95
N THR A 36 -23.65 4.31 -0.87
CA THR A 36 -23.43 3.71 0.44
C THR A 36 -24.19 2.39 0.49
N VAL A 37 -23.49 1.28 0.63
CA VAL A 37 -24.12 0.03 1.06
C VAL A 37 -24.34 0.14 2.56
N ALA A 38 -25.57 -0.05 3.03
CA ALA A 38 -25.80 -0.17 4.45
C ALA A 38 -24.87 -1.27 4.97
N ALA A 39 -24.06 -0.98 5.99
CA ALA A 39 -23.33 -2.02 6.70
C ALA A 39 -24.34 -3.12 7.04
N PRO A 40 -24.00 -4.41 6.86
CA PRO A 40 -24.89 -5.48 7.29
C PRO A 40 -25.26 -5.18 8.74
N THR A 41 -26.55 -4.92 8.96
CA THR A 41 -27.10 -4.88 10.31
C THR A 41 -26.84 -6.28 10.84
N GLU A 42 -25.91 -6.41 11.79
CA GLU A 42 -25.70 -7.60 12.61
C GLU A 42 -27.07 -8.13 13.06
N SER A 43 -27.58 -9.10 12.32
CA SER A 43 -28.83 -9.82 12.57
C SER A 43 -28.86 -11.03 11.64
N SER A 44 -27.88 -11.92 11.80
CA SER A 44 -28.14 -13.34 11.74
C SER A 44 -28.39 -13.82 13.18
N VAL A 45 -29.62 -13.62 13.64
CA VAL A 45 -30.18 -14.48 14.69
C VAL A 45 -30.44 -15.82 14.02
N ASP A 46 -29.42 -16.66 13.93
CA ASP A 46 -29.59 -18.10 13.78
C ASP A 46 -28.91 -18.75 14.98
N GLY A 47 -29.74 -19.33 15.86
CA GLY A 47 -29.34 -19.93 17.12
C GLY A 47 -28.53 -21.21 16.95
N ALA A 48 -27.31 -21.10 16.45
CA ALA A 48 -26.31 -22.16 16.49
C ALA A 48 -24.90 -21.57 16.69
N ASN A 49 -24.45 -21.68 17.95
CA ASN A 49 -23.12 -21.35 18.46
C ASN A 49 -22.79 -19.85 18.52
N PRO A 50 -22.62 -19.25 19.72
CA PRO A 50 -21.99 -17.95 19.78
C PRO A 50 -20.57 -18.18 19.27
N ILE A 51 -20.25 -17.67 18.07
CA ILE A 51 -18.86 -17.35 17.77
C ILE A 51 -18.52 -16.33 18.84
N THR A 52 -17.96 -16.82 19.96
CA THR A 52 -17.18 -16.00 20.84
C THR A 52 -16.12 -15.44 19.94
N VAL A 53 -16.31 -14.23 19.41
CA VAL A 53 -15.26 -13.48 18.74
C VAL A 53 -14.29 -13.13 19.86
N ARG A 54 -13.54 -14.13 20.30
CA ARG A 54 -12.28 -14.00 20.97
C ARG A 54 -11.31 -14.03 19.82
N CYS A 55 -10.51 -12.97 19.69
CA CYS A 55 -9.64 -12.77 18.53
C CYS A 55 -9.00 -14.10 18.13
N GLU A 56 -9.38 -14.57 16.94
CA GLU A 56 -8.96 -15.86 16.45
C GLU A 56 -7.43 -15.88 16.42
N ALA A 57 -6.83 -16.82 17.15
CA ALA A 57 -5.38 -16.93 17.32
C ALA A 57 -4.67 -15.59 17.64
N ASP A 58 -5.30 -14.72 18.43
CA ASP A 58 -4.81 -13.35 18.71
C ASP A 58 -4.60 -12.52 17.43
N CYS A 59 -5.67 -12.41 16.64
CA CYS A 59 -5.66 -11.70 15.36
C CYS A 59 -4.65 -12.30 14.37
N ASN A 60 -4.62 -13.64 14.30
CA ASN A 60 -3.65 -14.41 13.52
C ASN A 60 -2.17 -14.04 13.80
N GLY A 61 -1.88 -13.45 14.97
CA GLY A 61 -0.54 -12.92 15.30
C GLY A 61 -0.16 -11.69 14.48
N HIS A 62 -1.12 -11.05 13.81
CA HIS A 62 -0.95 -9.91 12.92
C HIS A 62 -1.70 -8.67 13.41
N GLY A 63 -2.04 -8.61 14.70
CA GLY A 63 -2.77 -7.49 15.27
C GLY A 63 -2.85 -7.54 16.80
N GLU A 64 -3.60 -6.60 17.34
CA GLU A 64 -3.91 -6.51 18.77
C GLU A 64 -5.41 -6.77 19.00
N CYS A 65 -5.71 -7.69 19.90
CA CYS A 65 -7.08 -7.98 20.30
C CYS A 65 -7.65 -6.90 21.22
N LEU A 66 -8.68 -6.18 20.77
CA LEU A 66 -9.35 -5.15 21.55
C LEU A 66 -10.49 -5.71 22.42
N GLN A 67 -10.85 -4.96 23.45
CA GLN A 67 -11.99 -5.28 24.31
C GLN A 67 -13.27 -5.29 23.47
N GLY A 68 -13.99 -6.42 23.47
CA GLY A 68 -15.17 -6.65 22.62
C GLY A 68 -14.94 -7.60 21.46
N GLY A 69 -13.73 -8.16 21.31
CA GLY A 69 -13.48 -9.25 20.36
C GLY A 69 -12.98 -8.82 18.99
N ARG A 70 -12.72 -7.53 18.79
CA ARG A 70 -12.32 -6.98 17.50
C ARG A 70 -10.80 -6.86 17.40
N CYS A 71 -10.25 -7.19 16.23
CA CYS A 71 -8.82 -7.04 15.96
C CYS A 71 -8.45 -5.65 15.44
N ARG A 72 -7.34 -5.12 15.95
CA ARG A 72 -6.63 -3.97 15.38
C ARG A 72 -5.39 -4.50 14.66
N CYS A 73 -5.45 -4.59 13.34
CA CYS A 73 -4.37 -5.17 12.56
C CYS A 73 -3.11 -4.31 12.55
N ALA A 74 -1.97 -5.00 12.54
CA ALA A 74 -0.67 -4.42 12.28
C ALA A 74 -0.61 -3.89 10.84
N PRO A 75 0.26 -2.91 10.55
CA PRO A 75 0.46 -2.43 9.18
C PRO A 75 0.77 -3.59 8.22
N GLY A 76 0.06 -3.61 7.09
CA GLY A 76 0.20 -4.66 6.08
C GLY A 76 -0.76 -5.84 6.24
N PHE A 77 -1.68 -5.82 7.20
CA PHE A 77 -2.73 -6.83 7.38
C PHE A 77 -4.12 -6.22 7.54
N THR A 78 -5.13 -6.95 7.09
CA THR A 78 -6.57 -6.61 7.11
C THR A 78 -7.40 -7.89 7.28
N GLY A 79 -8.73 -7.77 7.31
CA GLY A 79 -9.65 -8.85 7.67
C GLY A 79 -10.13 -8.72 9.11
N GLU A 80 -11.20 -9.42 9.47
CA GLU A 80 -11.78 -9.33 10.82
C GLU A 80 -10.85 -9.89 11.90
N ALA A 81 -9.97 -10.83 11.51
CA ALA A 81 -8.96 -11.43 12.35
C ALA A 81 -7.52 -11.18 11.84
N CYS A 82 -7.29 -10.18 10.97
CA CYS A 82 -5.99 -9.84 10.38
C CYS A 82 -5.32 -10.95 9.55
N GLU A 83 -6.13 -11.81 8.95
CA GLU A 83 -5.74 -12.96 8.14
C GLU A 83 -5.33 -12.59 6.71
N GLU A 84 -5.70 -11.40 6.23
CA GLU A 84 -5.46 -10.97 4.86
C GLU A 84 -4.27 -10.01 4.78
N PRO A 85 -3.24 -10.28 3.97
CA PRO A 85 -2.18 -9.31 3.72
C PRO A 85 -2.70 -8.16 2.82
N VAL A 86 -2.36 -6.92 3.17
CA VAL A 86 -2.66 -5.74 2.35
C VAL A 86 -1.55 -5.55 1.33
N CYS A 87 -1.88 -5.73 0.05
CA CYS A 87 -0.98 -5.47 -1.06
C CYS A 87 -1.58 -4.40 -1.99
N PRO A 88 -0.84 -3.32 -2.34
CA PRO A 88 0.48 -2.94 -1.85
C PRO A 88 0.44 -2.30 -0.45
N VAL A 89 1.45 -2.56 0.39
CA VAL A 89 1.65 -1.80 1.62
C VAL A 89 2.16 -0.41 1.24
N VAL A 90 1.45 0.64 1.64
CA VAL A 90 1.85 2.03 1.36
C VAL A 90 3.27 2.28 1.88
N CYS A 91 4.15 2.81 1.02
CA CYS A 91 5.57 3.03 1.33
C CYS A 91 6.27 1.76 1.84
N SER A 92 5.85 0.59 1.37
CA SER A 92 6.36 -0.74 1.76
C SER A 92 6.40 -1.00 3.26
N GLY A 93 5.60 -0.26 4.06
CA GLY A 93 5.66 -0.28 5.53
C GLY A 93 6.92 0.39 6.13
N ASN A 94 7.81 0.88 5.27
CA ASN A 94 9.09 1.49 5.61
C ASN A 94 9.06 3.03 5.48
N GLY A 95 7.89 3.63 5.39
CA GLY A 95 7.74 5.09 5.32
C GLY A 95 6.37 5.58 5.75
N VAL A 96 6.20 6.90 5.67
CA VAL A 96 4.93 7.59 5.89
C VAL A 96 4.56 8.32 4.61
N PHE A 97 3.36 8.08 4.10
CA PHE A 97 2.86 8.81 2.93
C PHE A 97 2.41 10.21 3.33
N SER A 98 3.04 11.22 2.77
CA SER A 98 2.75 12.63 3.07
C SER A 98 2.99 13.50 1.84
N GLY A 99 2.05 14.39 1.52
CA GLY A 99 2.20 15.32 0.41
C GLY A 99 2.31 14.67 -0.98
N GLY A 100 1.80 13.45 -1.15
CA GLY A 100 1.86 12.72 -2.43
C GLY A 100 3.13 11.89 -2.64
N ALA A 101 4.00 11.77 -1.64
CA ALA A 101 5.22 10.97 -1.69
C ALA A 101 5.46 10.20 -0.39
N CYS A 102 6.28 9.15 -0.46
CA CYS A 102 6.72 8.42 0.71
C CYS A 102 7.91 9.11 1.38
N VAL A 103 7.77 9.37 2.68
CA VAL A 103 8.87 9.79 3.55
C VAL A 103 9.42 8.55 4.24
N CYS A 104 10.59 8.08 3.81
CA CYS A 104 11.15 6.83 4.28
C CYS A 104 11.70 6.92 5.71
N LYS A 105 11.56 5.82 6.45
CA LYS A 105 12.25 5.58 7.72
C LYS A 105 13.76 5.49 7.47
N ALA A 106 14.55 5.78 8.51
CA ALA A 106 15.99 5.65 8.44
C ALA A 106 16.40 4.23 8.00
N GLY A 107 17.34 4.15 7.04
CA GLY A 107 17.80 2.89 6.45
C GLY A 107 17.04 2.43 5.21
N PHE A 108 16.02 3.17 4.76
CA PHE A 108 15.26 2.90 3.54
C PHE A 108 15.21 4.12 2.62
N LYS A 109 15.07 3.87 1.31
CA LYS A 109 14.96 4.85 0.22
C LYS A 109 14.16 4.26 -0.95
N GLY A 110 14.10 5.00 -2.06
CA GLY A 110 13.23 4.68 -3.19
C GLY A 110 11.85 5.31 -3.04
N LYS A 111 11.13 5.41 -4.15
CA LYS A 111 9.79 6.04 -4.21
C LYS A 111 8.79 5.37 -3.27
N GLU A 112 8.93 4.07 -3.05
CA GLU A 112 8.06 3.26 -2.21
C GLU A 112 8.77 2.78 -0.92
N CYS A 113 9.93 3.33 -0.57
CA CYS A 113 10.74 2.91 0.60
C CYS A 113 11.04 1.39 0.65
N ASP A 114 11.10 0.76 -0.52
CA ASP A 114 11.36 -0.66 -0.73
C ASP A 114 12.86 -0.99 -0.86
N VAL A 115 13.71 0.04 -1.03
CA VAL A 115 15.14 -0.14 -1.21
C VAL A 115 15.88 0.20 0.08
N HIS A 116 16.80 -0.67 0.52
CA HIS A 116 17.69 -0.34 1.63
C HIS A 116 18.63 0.81 1.25
N ALA A 117 18.93 1.70 2.20
CA ALA A 117 19.74 2.88 1.95
C ALA A 117 21.12 2.57 1.33
N HIS A 118 21.72 1.44 1.74
CA HIS A 118 23.02 0.97 1.27
C HIS A 118 22.97 0.16 -0.04
N TRP A 119 21.78 -0.07 -0.61
CA TRP A 119 21.61 -0.73 -1.90
C TRP A 119 21.38 0.31 -2.99
N CYS A 120 21.86 0.06 -4.19
CA CYS A 120 21.52 0.89 -5.33
C CYS A 120 20.11 0.56 -5.82
N GLU A 121 19.34 1.58 -6.22
CA GLU A 121 18.01 1.38 -6.79
C GLU A 121 18.10 0.62 -8.12
N ILE A 122 19.16 0.88 -8.89
CA ILE A 122 19.57 0.08 -10.05
C ILE A 122 20.73 -0.82 -9.60
N ALA A 123 20.43 -2.09 -9.33
CA ALA A 123 21.35 -3.02 -8.69
C ALA A 123 22.69 -3.19 -9.44
N ASP A 124 22.67 -3.11 -10.77
CA ASP A 124 23.83 -3.28 -11.64
C ASP A 124 24.38 -1.95 -12.18
N CYS A 125 23.87 -0.80 -11.71
CA CYS A 125 24.21 0.52 -12.22
C CYS A 125 24.18 0.57 -13.75
N SER A 126 23.11 0.01 -14.34
CA SER A 126 22.87 -0.08 -15.78
C SER A 126 23.98 -0.81 -16.56
N GLY A 127 24.80 -1.62 -15.88
CA GLY A 127 25.97 -2.28 -16.45
C GLY A 127 27.15 -1.35 -16.73
N HIS A 128 27.07 -0.11 -16.25
CA HIS A 128 28.01 0.98 -16.54
C HIS A 128 28.61 1.60 -15.27
N GLY A 129 28.56 0.87 -14.16
CA GLY A 129 29.10 1.30 -12.89
C GLY A 129 29.18 0.18 -11.88
N ARG A 130 29.57 0.54 -10.66
CA ARG A 130 29.50 -0.35 -9.50
C ARG A 130 28.75 0.33 -8.37
N CYS A 131 27.92 -0.43 -7.67
CA CYS A 131 27.23 0.04 -6.48
C CYS A 131 28.22 0.17 -5.31
N GLY A 132 28.29 1.37 -4.72
CA GLY A 132 29.01 1.61 -3.46
C GLY A 132 28.22 1.20 -2.23
N ASP A 133 28.88 1.10 -1.08
CA ASP A 133 28.28 0.72 0.20
C ASP A 133 27.30 1.80 0.73
N GLU A 134 27.39 3.02 0.22
CA GLU A 134 26.44 4.10 0.42
C GLU A 134 25.16 3.96 -0.43
N GLY A 135 25.10 2.92 -1.28
CA GLY A 135 23.99 2.70 -2.21
C GLY A 135 23.96 3.69 -3.37
N ILE A 136 25.11 4.23 -3.78
CA ILE A 136 25.26 5.14 -4.93
C ILE A 136 26.01 4.40 -6.03
N CYS A 137 25.57 4.58 -7.27
CA CYS A 137 26.28 4.04 -8.43
C CYS A 137 27.50 4.89 -8.78
N HIS A 138 28.68 4.26 -8.79
CA HIS A 138 29.91 4.87 -9.28
C HIS A 138 30.12 4.52 -10.75
N CYS A 139 29.83 5.48 -11.62
CA CYS A 139 29.84 5.26 -13.07
C CYS A 139 31.25 5.14 -13.65
N GLU A 140 31.36 4.28 -14.66
CA GLU A 140 32.54 4.17 -15.51
C GLU A 140 32.70 5.41 -16.39
N ARG A 141 33.91 5.63 -16.93
CA ARG A 141 34.17 6.81 -17.76
C ARG A 141 33.25 6.84 -18.98
N GLY A 142 32.57 7.97 -19.14
CA GLY A 142 31.64 8.20 -20.25
C GLY A 142 30.17 7.97 -19.90
N TRP A 143 29.88 7.56 -18.66
CA TRP A 143 28.53 7.35 -18.14
C TRP A 143 28.24 8.23 -16.93
N THR A 144 26.98 8.62 -16.78
CA THR A 144 26.42 9.57 -15.82
C THR A 144 24.97 9.19 -15.49
N GLY A 145 24.30 9.96 -14.62
CA GLY A 145 22.98 9.59 -14.09
C GLY A 145 23.08 8.84 -12.76
N ASP A 146 21.96 8.76 -12.02
CA ASP A 146 21.93 8.15 -10.69
C ASP A 146 22.15 6.62 -10.75
N GLY A 147 21.88 6.01 -11.90
CA GLY A 147 22.13 4.60 -12.20
C GLY A 147 23.13 4.36 -13.32
N CYS A 148 23.90 5.37 -13.77
CA CYS A 148 24.84 5.27 -14.88
C CYS A 148 24.19 4.97 -16.26
N GLU A 149 22.97 5.44 -16.46
CA GLU A 149 22.17 5.25 -17.67
C GLU A 149 22.37 6.32 -18.77
N LEU A 150 23.11 7.41 -18.47
CA LEU A 150 23.27 8.59 -19.34
C LEU A 150 24.70 8.80 -19.87
#